data_AF-A0A1G3UYF6-F1
#
_entry.id   AF-A0A1G3UYF6-F1
#
_cell.length_a   1.000
_cell.length_b   1.000
_cell.length_c   1.000
_cell.angle_alpha   90.00
_cell.angle_beta   90.00
_cell.angle_gamma   90.00
#
_symmetry.space_group_name_H-M   'P 1'
#
loop_
_entity.id
_entity.type
_entity.pdbx_description
1 polymer ?
#
loop_
_entity_poly.entity_id
_entity_poly.type
_entity_poly.pdbx_seq_one_letter_code
_entity_poly.pdbx_strand_id
1 'polypeptide(L)'
;MKSILESLTVIAIIATLFMGVMYLLKQGVNYIDTFDLDTKKEAFEKNKIFLCATGITNNQKLLVSKSNKWEIYKETYFKREDMLLEIRLCRVEE
;
A
#
# COMPACT_ATOMS: atom_id res chain seq x y z
N MET A 1 -16.56 41.46 -16.71
CA MET A 1 -16.79 40.04 -17.09
C MET A 1 -15.50 39.27 -17.35
N LYS A 2 -14.50 39.81 -18.08
CA LYS A 2 -13.22 39.11 -18.38
C LYS A 2 -12.47 38.59 -17.13
N SER A 3 -12.36 39.43 -16.09
CA SER A 3 -11.71 39.08 -14.81
C SER A 3 -12.43 38.00 -14.00
N ILE A 4 -13.76 37.90 -14.11
CA ILE A 4 -14.54 36.85 -13.41
C ILE A 4 -14.34 35.50 -14.11
N LEU A 5 -14.32 35.50 -15.44
CA LEU A 5 -14.07 34.30 -16.23
C LEU A 5 -12.65 33.77 -16.03
N GLU A 6 -11.66 34.66 -15.97
CA GLU A 6 -10.26 34.31 -15.66
C GLU A 6 -10.13 33.70 -14.26
N SER A 7 -10.80 34.29 -13.25
CA SER A 7 -10.84 33.76 -11.89
C SER A 7 -11.47 32.35 -11.82
N LEU A 8 -12.61 32.14 -12.48
CA LEU A 8 -13.26 30.83 -12.56
C LEU A 8 -12.37 29.77 -13.23
N THR A 9 -11.62 30.17 -14.26
CA THR A 9 -10.71 29.26 -14.99
C THR A 9 -9.56 28.81 -14.10
N VAL A 10 -8.98 29.72 -13.31
CA VAL A 10 -7.91 29.38 -12.36
C VAL A 10 -8.41 28.44 -11.27
N ILE A 11 -9.60 28.68 -10.73
CA ILE A 11 -10.22 27.82 -9.71
C ILE A 11 -10.45 26.40 -10.26
N ALA A 12 -10.96 26.29 -11.49
CA ALA A 12 -11.20 25.00 -12.13
C ALA A 12 -9.90 24.19 -12.28
N ILE A 13 -8.80 24.82 -12.72
CA ILE A 13 -7.51 24.17 -12.89
C ILE A 13 -6.97 23.66 -11.54
N ILE A 14 -7.03 24.48 -10.49
CA ILE A 14 -6.58 24.10 -9.15
C ILE A 14 -7.41 22.92 -8.62
N ALA A 15 -8.73 22.94 -8.81
CA ALA A 15 -9.61 21.86 -8.39
C ALA A 15 -9.29 20.55 -9.11
N THR A 16 -9.03 20.59 -10.42
CA THR A 16 -8.64 19.40 -11.20
C THR A 16 -7.30 18.84 -10.75
N LEU A 17 -6.30 19.70 -10.51
CA LEU A 17 -5.00 19.27 -9.98
C LEU A 17 -5.14 18.63 -8.59
N PHE A 18 -5.92 19.25 -7.70
CA PHE A 18 -6.16 18.72 -6.36
C PHE A 18 -6.85 17.35 -6.40
N MET A 19 -7.88 17.19 -7.23
CA MET A 19 -8.54 15.89 -7.43
C MET A 19 -7.59 14.84 -8.01
N GLY A 20 -6.72 15.22 -8.95
CA GLY A 20 -5.70 14.33 -9.50
C GLY A 20 -4.71 13.85 -8.44
N VAL A 21 -4.20 14.75 -7.61
CA VAL A 21 -3.29 14.42 -6.50
C VAL A 21 -3.98 13.51 -5.48
N MET A 22 -5.22 13.83 -5.07
CA MET A 22 -5.98 13.01 -4.13
C MET A 22 -6.28 11.61 -4.69
N TYR A 23 -6.54 11.49 -5.99
CA TYR A 23 -6.73 10.20 -6.64
C TYR A 23 -5.47 9.35 -6.62
N LEU A 24 -4.30 9.93 -6.93
CA LEU A 24 -3.02 9.24 -6.86
C LEU A 24 -2.67 8.82 -5.42
N LEU A 25 -2.91 9.70 -4.44
CA LEU A 25 -2.74 9.38 -3.03
C LEU A 25 -3.67 8.24 -2.59
N LYS A 26 -4.95 8.27 -2.99
CA LYS A 26 -5.90 7.20 -2.68
C LYS A 26 -5.45 5.85 -3.26
N GLN A 27 -4.96 5.83 -4.50
CA GLN A 27 -4.42 4.61 -5.12
C GLN A 27 -3.17 4.11 -4.38
N GLY A 28 -2.30 5.01 -3.93
CA GLY A 28 -1.13 4.66 -3.11
C GLY A 28 -1.50 4.15 -1.71
N VAL A 29 -2.48 4.77 -1.05
CA VAL A 29 -2.94 4.40 0.30
C VAL A 29 -3.77 3.11 0.29
N ASN A 30 -4.63 2.92 -0.71
CA ASN A 30 -5.37 1.66 -0.90
C ASN A 30 -4.45 0.45 -1.16
N TYR A 31 -3.21 0.70 -1.58
CA TYR A 31 -2.21 -0.35 -1.72
C TYR A 31 -1.54 -0.72 -0.39
N ILE A 32 -1.61 0.16 0.62
CA ILE A 32 -0.79 0.07 1.83
C ILE A 32 -1.59 -0.27 3.10
N ASP A 33 -2.89 0.04 3.20
CA ASP A 33 -3.59 -0.11 4.49
C ASP A 33 -5.02 -0.67 4.45
N THR A 34 -5.19 -1.80 5.17
CA THR A 34 -6.43 -2.13 5.88
C THR A 34 -6.21 -2.62 7.32
N PHE A 35 -4.96 -2.85 7.76
CA PHE A 35 -4.66 -3.38 9.09
C PHE A 35 -3.39 -2.76 9.66
N ASP A 36 -3.44 -2.36 10.94
CA ASP A 36 -2.27 -1.96 11.72
C ASP A 36 -1.18 -3.07 11.70
N LEU A 37 0.09 -2.66 11.81
CA LEU A 37 1.24 -3.58 11.74
C LEU A 37 1.10 -4.74 12.73
N ASP A 38 0.63 -4.47 13.96
CA ASP A 38 0.47 -5.50 14.98
C ASP A 38 -0.67 -6.47 14.65
N THR A 39 -1.73 -5.98 14.00
CA THR A 39 -2.80 -6.85 13.50
C THR A 39 -2.32 -7.75 12.34
N LYS A 40 -1.46 -7.22 11.46
CA LYS A 40 -0.83 -8.02 10.39
C LYS A 40 0.08 -9.11 10.98
N LYS A 41 0.85 -8.81 12.03
CA LYS A 41 1.65 -9.83 12.74
C LYS A 41 0.76 -10.91 13.36
N GLU A 42 -0.31 -10.52 14.04
CA GLU A 42 -1.24 -11.48 14.67
C GLU A 42 -1.90 -12.40 13.62
N ALA A 43 -2.35 -11.84 12.49
CA ALA A 43 -2.88 -12.63 11.39
C ALA A 43 -1.83 -13.59 10.80
N PHE A 44 -0.57 -13.16 10.67
CA PHE A 44 0.53 -14.01 10.23
C PHE A 44 0.79 -15.17 11.21
N GLU A 45 0.77 -14.91 12.52
CA GLU A 45 0.91 -15.95 13.53
C GLU A 45 -0.25 -16.95 13.51
N LYS A 46 -1.45 -16.50 13.16
CA LYS A 46 -2.61 -17.36 12.86
C LYS A 46 -2.53 -18.06 11.49
N ASN A 47 -1.37 -18.03 10.85
CA ASN A 47 -1.05 -18.64 9.56
C ASN A 47 -1.96 -18.16 8.41
N LYS A 48 -2.42 -16.89 8.47
CA LYS A 48 -3.07 -16.25 7.32
C LYS A 48 -2.08 -16.02 6.20
N ILE A 49 -2.59 -16.03 4.97
CA ILE A 49 -1.82 -15.78 3.76
C ILE A 49 -1.84 -14.28 3.47
N PHE A 50 -0.69 -13.74 3.10
CA PHE A 50 -0.50 -12.36 2.72
C PHE A 50 -0.09 -12.29 1.27
N LEU A 51 -0.64 -11.31 0.55
CA LEU A 51 -0.18 -10.90 -0.76
C LEU A 51 0.74 -9.69 -0.59
N CYS A 52 2.03 -9.90 -0.81
CA CYS A 52 3.08 -8.90 -0.62
C CYS A 52 3.66 -8.40 -1.95
N ALA A 53 3.87 -7.09 -2.07
CA ALA A 53 4.61 -6.52 -3.18
C ALA A 53 6.12 -6.68 -3.00
N THR A 54 6.85 -6.98 -4.07
CA THR A 54 8.33 -7.10 -4.06
C THR A 54 9.05 -5.75 -4.28
N GLY A 55 8.31 -4.67 -4.50
CA GLY A 55 8.83 -3.31 -4.65
C GLY A 55 7.73 -2.31 -5.02
N ILE A 56 8.00 -1.02 -4.88
CA ILE A 56 7.03 0.06 -5.12
C ILE A 56 6.63 0.16 -6.61
N THR A 57 7.54 -0.21 -7.51
CA THR A 57 7.33 -0.14 -8.97
C THR A 57 7.10 -1.50 -9.63
N ASN A 58 7.22 -2.59 -8.86
CA ASN A 58 7.20 -3.94 -9.41
C ASN A 58 5.84 -4.59 -9.16
N ASN A 59 5.12 -4.94 -10.22
CA ASN A 59 3.80 -5.59 -10.14
C ASN A 59 3.87 -7.06 -9.70
N GLN A 60 5.06 -7.58 -9.41
CA GLN A 60 5.26 -8.93 -8.91
C GLN A 60 4.82 -9.04 -7.44
N LYS A 61 3.81 -9.88 -7.22
CA LYS A 61 3.24 -10.18 -5.90
C LYS A 61 3.67 -11.58 -5.45
N LEU A 62 3.95 -11.72 -4.16
CA LEU A 62 4.31 -12.99 -3.53
C LEU A 62 3.29 -13.35 -2.45
N LEU A 63 3.01 -14.64 -2.35
CA LEU A 63 2.25 -15.21 -1.25
C LEU A 63 3.18 -15.50 -0.07
N VAL A 64 2.84 -14.91 1.06
CA VAL A 64 3.63 -14.92 2.29
C VAL A 64 2.79 -15.52 3.41
N SER A 65 3.29 -16.59 4.03
CA SER A 65 2.65 -17.27 5.15
C SER A 65 3.67 -18.08 5.94
N LYS A 66 3.35 -18.40 7.18
CA LYS A 66 4.17 -19.25 8.05
C LYS A 66 4.35 -20.65 7.45
N SER A 67 3.29 -21.20 6.84
CA SER A 67 3.35 -22.48 6.09
C SER A 67 4.34 -22.47 4.93
N ASN A 68 4.56 -21.31 4.30
CA ASN A 68 5.50 -21.13 3.20
C ASN A 68 6.93 -20.76 3.67
N LYS A 69 7.25 -21.07 4.94
CA LYS A 69 8.56 -20.85 5.59
C LYS A 69 8.96 -19.37 5.71
N TRP A 70 8.00 -18.47 5.70
CA TRP A 70 8.26 -17.08 6.06
C TRP A 70 8.29 -16.92 7.58
N GLU A 71 9.06 -15.95 8.05
CA GLU A 71 9.14 -15.57 9.46
C GLU A 71 9.10 -14.04 9.62
N ILE A 72 8.69 -13.56 10.79
CA ILE A 72 8.79 -12.15 11.14
C ILE A 72 10.25 -11.85 11.50
N TYR A 73 10.85 -10.86 10.85
CA TYR A 73 12.21 -10.39 11.09
C TYR A 73 12.22 -8.91 11.44
N LYS A 74 12.92 -8.56 12.54
CA LYS A 74 13.01 -7.18 13.05
C LYS A 74 11.66 -6.45 13.13
N GLU A 75 10.60 -7.20 13.44
CA GLU A 75 9.22 -6.76 13.65
C GLU A 75 8.51 -6.12 12.45
N THR A 76 9.22 -5.68 11.43
CA THR A 76 8.67 -4.89 10.31
C THR A 76 8.81 -5.59 8.96
N TYR A 77 9.46 -6.76 8.94
CA TYR A 77 9.71 -7.52 7.74
C TYR A 77 9.22 -8.96 7.84
N PHE A 78 8.78 -9.51 6.72
CA PHE A 78 8.76 -10.94 6.49
C PHE A 78 10.07 -11.36 5.83
N LYS A 79 10.67 -12.45 6.30
CA LYS A 79 11.91 -13.01 5.77
C LYS A 79 11.71 -14.46 5.34
N ARG A 80 12.33 -14.85 4.23
CA ARG A 80 12.48 -16.25 3.81
C ARG A 80 13.77 -16.38 2.99
N GLU A 81 14.69 -17.23 3.45
CA GLU A 81 16.00 -17.41 2.82
C GLU A 81 16.74 -16.06 2.70
N ASP A 82 17.03 -15.61 1.48
CA ASP A 82 17.67 -14.33 1.13
C ASP A 82 16.66 -13.21 0.84
N MET A 83 15.35 -13.49 0.86
CA MET A 83 14.30 -12.51 0.59
C MET A 83 13.81 -11.82 1.86
N LEU A 84 13.56 -10.52 1.73
CA LEU A 84 13.04 -9.64 2.77
C LEU A 84 11.93 -8.76 2.20
N LEU A 85 10.75 -8.76 2.81
CA LEU A 85 9.57 -8.02 2.37
C LEU A 85 9.03 -7.18 3.53
N GLU A 86 8.74 -5.91 3.30
CA GLU A 86 8.14 -5.05 4.32
C GLU A 86 6.68 -5.44 4.60
N ILE A 87 6.34 -5.72 5.85
CA ILE A 87 4.98 -6.15 6.25
C ILE A 87 3.93 -5.08 5.87
N ARG A 88 4.30 -3.80 5.91
CA ARG A 88 3.41 -2.70 5.51
C ARG A 88 2.99 -2.77 4.03
N LEU A 89 3.81 -3.37 3.17
CA LEU A 89 3.53 -3.56 1.74
C LEU A 89 2.77 -4.86 1.44
N CYS A 90 2.29 -5.53 2.49
CA CYS A 90 1.53 -6.76 2.42
C CYS A 90 0.08 -6.52 2.85
N ARG A 91 -0.85 -7.19 2.17
CA ARG A 91 -2.26 -7.25 2.56
C ARG A 91 -2.65 -8.69 2.84
N VAL A 92 -3.56 -8.90 3.79
CA VAL A 92 -4.15 -10.22 4.02
C VAL A 92 -4.93 -10.61 2.77
N GLU A 93 -4.75 -11.84 2.30
CA GLU A 93 -5.58 -12.43 1.24
C GLU A 93 -6.88 -12.94 1.88
N GLU A 94 -8.02 -12.43 1.41
CA GLU A 94 -9.36 -12.83 1.88
C GLU A 94 -9.71 -14.27 1.48
#